data_AF-A0A965E7Z5-F1
#
_entry.id   AF-A0A965E7Z5-F1
#
_cell.length_a   1.000
_cell.length_b   1.000
_cell.length_c   1.000
_cell.angle_alpha   90.00
_cell.angle_beta   90.00
_cell.angle_gamma   90.00
#
_symmetry.space_group_name_H-M   'P 1'
#
loop_
_entity.id
_entity.type
_entity.pdbx_description
1 polymer ?
#
loop_
_entity_poly.entity_id
_entity_poly.type
_entity_poly.pdbx_seq_one_letter_code
_entity_poly.pdbx_strand_id
1 'polypeptide(L)' 'MADAIDDDTLALARTACRAADEKQGVDIRIIDVSAVLPIVGLFVVTSAGNPRLVRTIAGEVEDRIRLEHRRSP' A
#
# COMPACT_ATOMS: atom_id res chain seq x y z
N MET A 1 -8.81 21.85 8.98
CA MET A 1 -9.93 21.29 8.20
C MET A 1 -9.41 19.96 7.71
N ALA A 2 -9.97 18.85 8.19
CA ALA A 2 -9.43 17.51 7.94
C ALA A 2 -9.30 17.32 6.43
N ASP A 3 -8.07 17.15 5.96
CA ASP A 3 -7.79 16.72 4.61
C ASP A 3 -8.31 15.28 4.54
N ALA A 4 -9.56 15.13 4.13
CA ALA A 4 -10.23 13.84 4.15
C ALA A 4 -9.54 13.00 3.10
N ILE A 5 -8.73 12.02 3.55
CA ILE A 5 -8.19 10.97 2.69
C ILE A 5 -9.35 10.44 1.86
N ASP A 6 -9.23 10.57 0.54
CA ASP A 6 -10.28 10.14 -0.36
C ASP A 6 -10.45 8.62 -0.27
N ASP A 7 -11.69 8.19 -0.45
CA ASP A 7 -12.13 6.82 -0.32
C ASP A 7 -11.44 5.89 -1.32
N ASP A 8 -11.06 6.38 -2.50
CA ASP A 8 -10.26 5.65 -3.48
C ASP A 8 -8.82 5.40 -2.96
N THR A 9 -8.15 6.42 -2.40
CA THR A 9 -6.81 6.29 -1.80
C THR A 9 -6.82 5.34 -0.62
N LEU A 10 -7.87 5.39 0.22
CA LEU A 10 -8.04 4.44 1.31
C LEU A 10 -8.29 3.01 0.79
N ALA A 11 -9.06 2.85 -0.29
CA ALA A 11 -9.30 1.56 -0.92
C ALA A 11 -8.00 0.95 -1.48
N LEU A 12 -7.19 1.77 -2.17
CA LEU A 12 -5.86 1.37 -2.66
C LEU A 12 -4.94 0.92 -1.51
N ALA A 13 -4.86 1.71 -0.43
CA ALA A 13 -4.05 1.37 0.73
C ALA A 13 -4.51 0.05 1.39
N ARG A 14 -5.82 -0.19 1.46
CA ARG A 14 -6.38 -1.45 1.98
C ARG A 14 -6.04 -2.64 1.10
N THR A 15 -6.15 -2.51 -0.22
CA THR A 15 -5.75 -3.58 -1.16
C THR A 15 -4.26 -3.89 -1.00
N ALA A 16 -3.40 -2.87 -0.93
CA ALA A 16 -1.96 -3.04 -0.73
C ALA A 16 -1.64 -3.74 0.61
N CYS A 17 -2.27 -3.32 1.71
CA CYS A 17 -2.08 -3.94 3.02
C CYS A 17 -2.49 -5.42 3.00
N ARG A 18 -3.64 -5.74 2.38
CA ARG A 18 -4.12 -7.11 2.28
C ARG A 18 -3.18 -7.98 1.45
N ALA A 19 -2.73 -7.49 0.29
CA ALA A 19 -1.79 -8.22 -0.56
C ALA A 19 -0.46 -8.48 0.18
N ALA A 20 0.02 -7.52 0.96
CA ALA A 20 1.21 -7.69 1.79
C ALA A 20 0.99 -8.74 2.91
N ASP A 21 -0.16 -8.71 3.58
CA ASP A 21 -0.51 -9.67 4.64
C ASP A 21 -0.63 -11.10 4.10
N GLU A 22 -1.27 -11.28 2.94
CA GLU A 22 -1.40 -12.58 2.24
C GLU A 22 -0.03 -13.21 1.92
N LYS A 23 1.01 -12.39 1.75
CA LYS A 23 2.39 -12.83 1.49
C LYS A 23 3.31 -12.77 2.71
N GLN A 24 2.74 -12.78 3.92
CA GLN A 24 3.49 -12.79 5.17
C GLN A 24 4.38 -11.55 5.38
N GLY A 25 3.95 -10.40 4.87
CA GLY A 25 4.52 -9.11 5.26
C GLY A 25 4.33 -8.86 6.75
N VAL A 26 5.33 -8.26 7.39
CA VAL A 26 5.32 -7.95 8.82
C VAL A 26 5.44 -6.44 9.05
N ASP A 27 4.93 -5.97 10.19
CA ASP A 27 4.90 -4.55 10.54
C ASP A 27 4.26 -3.67 9.44
N ILE A 28 3.09 -4.10 8.95
CA ILE A 28 2.32 -3.36 7.94
C ILE A 28 1.74 -2.11 8.58
N ARG A 29 2.16 -0.92 8.11
CA ARG A 29 1.72 0.38 8.62
C ARG A 29 1.22 1.26 7.48
N ILE A 30 0.15 1.99 7.77
CA ILE A 30 -0.33 3.08 6.92
C ILE A 30 0.10 4.39 7.58
N ILE A 31 0.78 5.24 6.82
CA ILE A 31 1.27 6.54 7.26
C ILE A 31 0.57 7.60 6.43
N ASP A 32 -0.15 8.49 7.11
CA ASP A 32 -0.70 9.69 6.48
C ASP A 32 0.41 10.71 6.26
N VAL A 33 0.65 11.01 4.98
CA VAL A 33 1.70 11.94 4.54
C VAL A 33 1.11 13.14 3.81
N SER A 34 -0.21 13.29 3.75
CA SER A 34 -0.87 14.36 2.98
C SER A 34 -0.51 15.76 3.51
N ALA A 35 -0.23 15.87 4.80
CA ALA A 35 0.21 17.11 5.44
C ALA A 35 1.64 17.53 5.08
N VAL A 36 2.48 16.60 4.61
CA VAL A 36 3.91 16.82 4.35
C VAL A 36 4.22 16.77 2.85
N LEU A 37 3.50 15.96 2.09
CA LEU A 37 3.71 15.75 0.66
C LEU A 37 2.46 16.20 -0.13
N PRO A 38 2.59 17.17 -1.05
CA PRO A 38 1.43 17.73 -1.76
C PRO A 38 0.84 16.80 -2.84
N ILE A 39 1.52 15.70 -3.17
CA ILE A 39 1.12 14.78 -4.26
C ILE A 39 0.68 13.42 -3.71
N VAL A 40 1.22 13.00 -2.57
CA VAL A 40 0.99 11.66 -2.02
C VAL A 40 0.17 11.78 -0.74
N GLY A 41 -0.95 11.06 -0.68
CA GLY A 41 -1.78 11.02 0.53
C GLY A 41 -1.30 10.00 1.56
N LEU A 42 -1.09 8.75 1.15
CA LEU A 42 -0.76 7.65 2.05
C LEU A 42 0.50 6.90 1.64
N PHE A 43 1.29 6.49 2.63
CA PHE A 43 2.31 5.46 2.48
C PHE A 43 1.89 4.17 3.16
N VAL A 44 2.07 3.06 2.46
CA VAL A 44 1.95 1.71 3.02
C VAL A 44 3.35 1.13 3.14
N VAL A 45 3.79 0.88 4.38
CA VAL A 45 5.12 0.34 4.68
C VAL A 45 4.94 -1.07 5.22
N THR A 46 5.72 -2.01 4.71
CA THR A 46 5.76 -3.39 5.18
C THR A 46 7.20 -3.88 5.17
N SER A 47 7.51 -4.79 6.09
CA SER A 47 8.81 -5.44 6.23
C SER A 47 8.69 -6.92 5.86
N ALA A 48 9.82 -7.54 5.51
CA ALA A 48 9.88 -8.96 5.20
C ALA A 48 11.18 -9.58 5.69
N GLY A 49 11.15 -10.88 6.01
CA GLY A 49 12.29 -11.59 6.60
C GLY A 49 13.48 -11.81 5.66
N ASN A 50 13.34 -11.58 4.34
CA ASN A 50 14.44 -11.69 3.38
C ASN A 50 14.13 -10.94 2.06
N PRO A 51 15.15 -10.63 1.24
CA PRO A 51 14.96 -9.89 -0.02
C PRO A 51 14.10 -10.60 -1.08
N ARG A 52 14.03 -11.93 -1.07
CA ARG A 52 13.16 -12.68 -2.01
C ARG A 52 11.70 -12.44 -1.64
N LEU A 53 11.38 -12.51 -0.35
CA LEU A 53 10.03 -12.24 0.16
C LEU A 53 9.60 -10.80 -0.07
N VAL A 54 10.51 -9.82 0.08
CA VAL A 54 10.24 -8.42 -0.30
C VAL A 54 9.76 -8.32 -1.74
N ARG A 55 10.46 -8.97 -2.68
CA ARG A 55 10.07 -8.96 -4.10
C ARG A 55 8.73 -9.65 -4.36
N THR A 56 8.47 -10.76 -3.66
CA THR A 56 7.18 -11.44 -3.74
C THR A 56 6.04 -10.55 -3.25
N ILE A 57 6.21 -9.89 -2.10
CA ILE A 57 5.21 -8.95 -1.56
C ILE A 57 4.99 -7.79 -2.54
N ALA A 58 6.07 -7.18 -3.04
CA ALA A 58 5.98 -6.05 -3.96
C ALA A 58 5.21 -6.42 -5.24
N GLY A 59 5.59 -7.52 -5.89
CA GLY A 59 4.91 -7.97 -7.12
C GLY A 59 3.43 -8.26 -6.89
N GLU A 60 3.08 -8.83 -5.74
CA GLU A 60 1.69 -9.17 -5.44
C GLU A 60 0.85 -7.94 -5.08
N VAL A 61 1.44 -6.95 -4.41
CA VAL A 61 0.80 -5.64 -4.22
C VAL A 61 0.53 -4.99 -5.59
N GLU A 62 1.52 -4.96 -6.48
CA GLU A 62 1.37 -4.42 -7.85
C GLU A 62 0.27 -5.15 -8.63
N ASP A 63 0.27 -6.48 -8.61
CA ASP A 63 -0.71 -7.31 -9.32
C ASP A 63 -2.12 -7.11 -8.78
N ARG A 64 -2.31 -7.08 -7.45
CA ARG A 64 -3.64 -6.90 -6.85
C ARG A 64 -4.20 -5.51 -7.09
N ILE A 65 -3.36 -4.47 -7.04
CA ILE A 65 -3.78 -3.10 -7.39
C ILE A 65 -4.19 -3.03 -8.87
N ARG A 66 -3.42 -3.66 -9.76
CA ARG A 66 -3.72 -3.66 -11.20
C ARG A 66 -5.03 -4.37 -11.51
N LEU A 67 -5.28 -5.51 -10.88
CA LEU A 67 -6.50 -6.30 -11.07
C LEU A 67 -7.75 -5.61 -10.54
N GLU A 68 -7.66 -4.99 -9.35
CA GLU A 68 -8.83 -4.42 -8.66
C GLU A 68 -9.14 -2.97 -9.09
N HIS A 69 -8.10 -2.16 -9.30
CA HIS A 69 -8.24 -0.71 -9.50
C HIS A 69 -7.88 -0.26 -10.92
N ARG A 70 -7.41 -1.17 -11.78
CA ARG A 70 -6.94 -0.87 -13.15
C ARG A 70 -5.91 0.26 -13.22
N ARG A 71 -5.20 0.51 -12.12
CA ARG A 71 -4.09 1.45 -12.04
C ARG A 71 -2.77 0.68 -12.17
N SER A 72 -1.79 1.32 -12.80
CA SER A 72 -0.40 0.89 -12.73
C SER A 72 0.24 1.68 -11.57
N PRO A 73 0.48 1.07 -10.41
CA PRO A 73 1.21 1.71 -9.32
C PRO A 73 2.68 1.98 -9.67
#